data_AF-A0A2G1W2I0-F1
#
_entry.id   AF-A0A2G1W2I0-F1
#
_cell.length_a   1.000
_cell.length_b   1.000
_cell.length_c   1.000
_cell.angle_alpha   90.00
_cell.angle_beta   90.00
_cell.angle_gamma   90.00
#
_symmetry.space_group_name_H-M   'P 1'
#
loop_
_entity.id
_entity.type
_entity.pdbx_description
1 polymer ?
#
loop_
_entity_poly.entity_id
_entity_poly.type
_entity_poly.pdbx_seq_one_letter_code
_entity_poly.pdbx_strand_id
1 'polypeptide(L)' 'ARTKARAWREDFNTRRPHSSLGYLTPTEFALRSAASVRPTASLQQHCESPIPIPQPNLS' A
#
# COMPACT_ATOMS: atom_id res chain seq x y z
N ALA A 1 9.88 23.99 4.48
CA ALA A 1 9.13 23.19 3.49
C ALA A 1 8.88 21.74 3.95
N ARG A 2 9.91 20.99 4.38
CA ARG A 2 9.81 19.56 4.75
C ARG A 2 8.76 19.25 5.84
N THR A 3 8.62 20.10 6.85
CA THR A 3 7.63 19.93 7.92
C THR A 3 6.19 19.93 7.41
N LYS A 4 5.85 20.83 6.48
CA LYS A 4 4.51 20.89 5.88
C LYS A 4 4.22 19.64 5.04
N ALA A 5 5.20 19.15 4.29
CA ALA A 5 5.08 17.91 3.53
C ALA A 5 4.90 16.69 4.44
N ARG A 6 5.61 16.62 5.58
CA ARG A 6 5.44 15.57 6.58
C ARG A 6 4.05 15.60 7.20
N ALA A 7 3.60 16.78 7.63
CA ALA A 7 2.27 16.96 8.21
C ALA A 7 1.15 16.58 7.23
N TRP A 8 1.28 16.98 5.95
CA TRP A 8 0.34 16.59 4.91
C TRP A 8 0.33 15.08 4.67
N ARG A 9 1.51 14.44 4.60
CA ARG A 9 1.63 12.99 4.42
C ARG A 9 0.98 12.24 5.58
N GLU A 10 1.20 12.71 6.81
CA GLU A 10 0.58 12.10 8.00
C GLU A 10 -0.95 12.25 7.97
N ASP A 11 -1.46 13.44 7.70
CA ASP A 11 -2.90 13.70 7.56
C ASP A 11 -3.56 12.80 6.52
N PHE A 12 -2.99 12.79 5.31
CA PHE A 12 -3.48 12.00 4.19
C PHE A 12 -3.48 10.50 4.54
N ASN A 13 -2.39 9.96 5.08
CA ASN A 13 -2.27 8.53 5.35
C ASN A 13 -2.93 8.06 6.64
N THR A 14 -3.58 8.94 7.42
CA THR A 14 -4.17 8.51 8.71
C THR A 14 -5.62 8.94 8.89
N ARG A 15 -5.98 10.14 8.44
CA ARG A 15 -7.26 10.79 8.80
C ARG A 15 -8.17 11.06 7.63
N ARG A 16 -7.67 10.99 6.39
CA ARG A 16 -8.47 11.30 5.22
C ARG A 16 -9.25 10.06 4.73
N PRO A 17 -10.55 10.16 4.44
CA PRO A 17 -11.28 9.08 3.76
C PRO A 17 -10.78 8.87 2.33
N HIS A 18 -10.65 7.62 1.90
CA HIS A 18 -10.25 7.26 0.54
C HIS A 18 -11.34 6.44 -0.12
N SER A 19 -11.74 6.83 -1.33
CA SER A 19 -12.76 6.10 -2.11
C SER A 19 -12.34 4.66 -2.43
N SER A 20 -11.05 4.42 -2.66
CA SER A 20 -10.48 3.07 -2.87
C SER A 20 -10.60 2.16 -1.65
N LEU A 21 -10.69 2.75 -0.45
CA LEU A 21 -10.91 2.02 0.82
C LEU A 21 -12.40 1.96 1.18
N GLY A 22 -13.30 2.28 0.25
CA GLY A 22 -14.74 2.34 0.52
C GLY A 22 -15.14 3.51 1.41
N TYR A 23 -14.47 4.67 1.26
CA TYR A 23 -14.64 5.86 2.10
C TYR A 23 -14.20 5.68 3.57
N LEU A 24 -13.36 4.69 3.85
CA LEU A 24 -12.70 4.55 5.15
C LEU A 24 -11.40 5.36 5.22
N THR A 25 -10.97 5.72 6.43
CA THR A 25 -9.61 6.20 6.65
C THR A 25 -8.60 5.04 6.55
N PRO A 26 -7.33 5.28 6.19
CA PRO A 26 -6.33 4.23 6.13
C PRO A 26 -6.12 3.55 7.49
N THR A 27 -6.27 4.30 8.59
CA THR A 27 -6.21 3.76 9.96
C THR A 27 -7.33 2.75 10.20
N GLU A 28 -8.58 3.08 9.87
CA GLU A 28 -9.71 2.16 10.01
C GLU A 28 -9.57 0.93 9.12
N PHE A 29 -9.09 1.14 7.88
CA PHE A 29 -8.82 0.03 6.97
C PHE A 29 -7.76 -0.91 7.54
N ALA A 30 -6.63 -0.38 8.05
CA ALA A 30 -5.58 -1.19 8.66
C ALA A 30 -6.09 -2.00 9.87
N LEU A 31 -6.93 -1.40 10.72
CA LEU A 31 -7.56 -2.09 11.85
C LEU A 31 -8.46 -3.24 11.38
N ARG A 32 -9.27 -3.02 10.34
CA ARG A 32 -10.13 -4.07 9.75
C ARG A 32 -9.31 -5.18 9.09
N SER A 33 -8.25 -4.83 8.37
CA SER A 33 -7.33 -5.80 7.76
C SER A 33 -6.61 -6.63 8.82
N ALA A 34 -6.16 -6.02 9.92
CA ALA A 34 -5.52 -6.70 11.04
C ALA A 34 -6.49 -7.65 11.77
N ALA A 35 -7.75 -7.25 11.94
CA ALA A 35 -8.78 -8.12 12.50
C ALA A 35 -9.14 -9.30 11.56
N SER A 36 -8.95 -9.13 10.25
CA SER A 36 -9.22 -10.14 9.23
C SER A 36 -8.04 -11.09 8.98
N VAL A 37 -6.98 -11.04 9.79
CA VAL A 37 -5.80 -11.90 9.63
C VAL A 37 -6.17 -13.36 9.90
N ARG A 38 -6.46 -14.08 8.82
CA ARG A 38 -6.08 -15.48 8.66
C ARG A 38 -4.54 -15.50 8.60
N PRO A 39 -3.85 -16.34 9.40
CA PRO A 39 -2.38 -16.29 9.51
C PRO A 39 -1.75 -16.47 8.11
N THR A 40 -1.14 -15.40 7.61
CA THR A 40 -0.40 -15.36 6.36
C THR A 40 0.96 -16.03 6.56
N ALA A 41 0.96 -17.34 6.78
CA ALA A 41 2.16 -18.17 6.65
C ALA A 41 2.66 -18.28 5.19
N SER A 42 1.98 -17.65 4.22
CA SER A 42 2.22 -17.81 2.79
C SER A 42 2.59 -16.52 2.05
N LEU A 43 3.24 -15.55 2.71
CA LEU A 43 3.78 -14.35 2.02
C LEU A 43 5.25 -14.48 1.58
N GLN A 44 5.89 -15.63 1.78
CA GLN A 44 7.27 -15.86 1.32
C GLN A 44 7.42 -16.52 -0.06
N GLN A 45 6.33 -16.90 -0.74
CA GLN A 45 6.46 -17.73 -1.96
C GLN A 45 6.86 -17.00 -3.25
N HIS A 46 6.93 -15.66 -3.27
CA HIS A 46 7.20 -14.91 -4.52
C HIS A 46 8.43 -13.99 -4.48
N CYS A 47 9.45 -14.31 -3.68
CA CYS A 47 10.73 -13.58 -3.75
C CYS A 47 11.67 -14.09 -4.86
N GLU A 48 11.37 -15.22 -5.52
CA GLU A 48 12.23 -15.81 -6.55
C GLU A 48 11.51 -16.03 -7.88
N SER A 49 11.51 -15.00 -8.73
CA SER A 49 11.78 -15.18 -10.16
C SER A 49 11.91 -13.81 -10.84
N PRO A 50 13.13 -13.38 -11.22
CA PRO A 50 13.28 -12.22 -12.07
C PRO A 50 12.93 -12.64 -13.50
N ILE A 51 11.72 -12.30 -13.94
CA ILE A 51 11.35 -12.43 -15.36
C ILE A 51 12.07 -11.29 -16.12
N PRO A 52 12.97 -11.57 -17.08
CA PRO A 52 13.59 -10.52 -17.87
C PRO A 52 12.55 -9.97 -18.86
N ILE A 53 12.13 -8.72 -18.65
CA ILE A 53 11.29 -7.97 -19.60
C ILE A 53 12.15 -7.58 -20.81
N PRO A 54 11.84 -8.01 -22.05
CA PRO A 54 12.52 -7.51 -23.23
C PRO A 54 12.07 -6.07 -23.50
N GLN A 55 13.01 -5.13 -23.56
CA GLN A 55 12.73 -3.75 -23.98
C GLN A 55 12.38 -3.73 -25.47
N PRO A 56 11.30 -3.07 -25.90
CA PRO A 56 11.00 -2.95 -27.32
C PRO A 56 12.03 -2.03 -27.99
N ASN A 57 12.75 -2.57 -28.98
CA ASN A 57 13.67 -1.82 -29.81
C ASN A 57 12.85 -0.90 -30.73
N LEU A 58 13.01 0.41 -30.58
CA LEU A 58 12.46 1.40 -31.50
C LEU A 58 13.42 1.48 -32.70
N SER A 59 13.00 0.93 -33.84
CA SER A 59 13.61 1.14 -35.16
C SER A 59 12.57 1.69 -36.13
#